data_AF-A0A9X2K8B9-F1
#
_entry.id   AF-A0A9X2K8B9-F1
#
_cell.length_a   1.000
_cell.length_b   1.000
_cell.length_c   1.000
_cell.angle_alpha   90.00
_cell.angle_beta   90.00
_cell.angle_gamma   90.00
#
_symmetry.space_group_name_H-M   'P 1'
#
loop_
_entity.id
_entity.type
_entity.pdbx_description
1 polymer ?
#
loop_
_entity_poly.entity_id
_entity_poly.type
_entity_poly.pdbx_seq_one_letter_code
_entity_poly.pdbx_strand_id
1 'polypeptide(L)'
;MRQPPAMSFNTTGPCDPRRHYMVPPTPRLPDARVLIEMDRYFVLHAPRQTGKTTTLRMLASELTAEGDLAALMFSCERAKSAGDDYGAAESLLLDSLREAAERSGWPKKLLPPASWPEVTPGSRFGSALSAWCRRCPRQVVLFMDEIDALQGNSLVSILSQLRDGHNARPEGHPFPASVVLCGLRDVRDYKVASGGQAGGSNPASPFNIVAESLRLGDFTADEIAELYDQHTEATGQKFTKDAVDRVFELTQGQPWLVNAVAHEMTIKMRVTGTITAEPVEDAKERLIRARATHLDSLAARLHEPRVKRVMEPIVAGGSYTDRGNSDDLSYVRDLGLITQKPPPQVANPIYREVILRVLGDLTEQNIHADPHSFVLPDGRFDLPRLLREFVVFWREHGEVLIQQEGYHEAACQIILMAFLHRLVNGGGYLDREYAAGTKRLDVLVRWPYPGPDGRRLMQREAMELKVWRAGENDPLPDGLAQLDRYLDRLTLSTGVLVIFDRRPEAPPWQERGAFEQAATPSGRQVTVLRV
;
A
#
# COMPACT_ATOMS: atom_id res chain seq x y z
N MET A 1 -36.46 -3.11 2.55
CA MET A 1 -35.11 -2.71 2.11
C MET A 1 -35.00 -1.20 2.23
N ARG A 2 -34.04 -0.65 2.98
CA ARG A 2 -33.83 0.80 3.01
C ARG A 2 -33.18 1.24 1.70
N GLN A 3 -33.52 2.45 1.25
CA GLN A 3 -32.84 3.08 0.13
C GLN A 3 -31.33 3.17 0.43
N PRO A 4 -30.46 2.87 -0.55
CA PRO A 4 -29.03 3.07 -0.39
C PRO A 4 -28.74 4.55 -0.07
N PRO A 5 -27.65 4.85 0.66
CA PRO A 5 -27.28 6.23 0.93
C PRO A 5 -27.05 6.97 -0.39
N ALA A 6 -27.42 8.25 -0.44
CA ALA A 6 -27.27 9.08 -1.63
C ALA A 6 -25.80 9.22 -2.05
N MET A 7 -24.90 9.27 -1.07
CA MET A 7 -23.44 9.33 -1.23
C MET A 7 -22.76 8.33 -0.29
N SER A 8 -21.60 7.80 -0.69
CA SER A 8 -20.84 6.87 0.14
C SER A 8 -19.32 6.91 -0.10
N PHE A 9 -18.53 6.56 0.90
CA PHE A 9 -17.11 6.27 0.73
C PHE A 9 -16.91 5.03 -0.15
N ASN A 10 -16.10 5.16 -1.21
CA ASN A 10 -15.93 4.12 -2.21
C ASN A 10 -14.63 3.35 -2.02
N THR A 11 -14.74 2.02 -2.01
CA THR A 11 -13.61 1.10 -1.83
C THR A 11 -13.36 0.20 -3.04
N THR A 12 -14.20 0.31 -4.09
CA THR A 12 -14.14 -0.56 -5.27
C THR A 12 -14.32 0.24 -6.56
N GLY A 13 -13.45 -0.02 -7.53
CA GLY A 13 -13.48 0.65 -8.83
C GLY A 13 -13.28 2.17 -8.75
N PRO A 14 -13.44 2.88 -9.88
CA PRO A 14 -13.29 4.34 -9.93
C PRO A 14 -14.42 5.07 -9.18
N CYS A 15 -14.13 6.26 -8.67
CA CYS A 15 -15.17 7.08 -8.03
C CYS A 15 -16.09 7.74 -9.07
N ASP A 16 -17.37 7.88 -8.71
CA ASP A 16 -18.38 8.64 -9.46
C ASP A 16 -18.80 9.83 -8.59
N PRO A 17 -18.57 11.09 -9.02
CA PRO A 17 -18.89 12.28 -8.23
C PRO A 17 -20.37 12.39 -7.85
N ARG A 18 -21.27 11.67 -8.55
CA ARG A 18 -22.71 11.66 -8.26
C ARG A 18 -23.10 10.69 -7.15
N ARG A 19 -22.17 9.83 -6.72
CA ARG A 19 -22.44 8.72 -5.80
C ARG A 19 -21.43 8.62 -4.66
N HIS A 20 -20.25 9.20 -4.82
CA HIS A 20 -19.13 8.99 -3.89
C HIS A 20 -18.53 10.31 -3.42
N TYR A 21 -18.18 10.36 -2.13
CA TYR A 21 -17.35 11.44 -1.60
C TYR A 21 -15.97 11.37 -2.23
N MET A 22 -15.39 12.53 -2.56
CA MET A 22 -14.10 12.57 -3.23
C MET A 22 -13.33 13.86 -3.00
N VAL A 23 -12.02 13.73 -2.84
CA VAL A 23 -11.10 14.86 -2.91
C VAL A 23 -10.94 15.26 -4.38
N PRO A 24 -11.00 16.56 -4.73
CA PRO A 24 -10.79 17.03 -6.09
C PRO A 24 -9.46 16.52 -6.67
N PRO A 25 -9.47 15.91 -7.87
CA PRO A 25 -8.26 15.31 -8.44
C PRO A 25 -7.29 16.33 -9.03
N THR A 26 -7.77 17.43 -9.57
CA THR A 26 -6.96 18.42 -10.30
C THR A 26 -5.91 19.09 -9.41
N PRO A 27 -6.22 19.52 -8.16
CA PRO A 27 -5.20 20.00 -7.23
C PRO A 27 -4.13 18.96 -6.86
N ARG A 28 -4.41 17.66 -7.04
CA ARG A 28 -3.47 16.57 -6.73
C ARG A 28 -2.45 16.31 -7.84
N LEU A 29 -2.62 16.92 -9.01
CA LEU A 29 -1.68 16.85 -10.15
C LEU A 29 -1.49 18.24 -10.79
N PRO A 30 -0.95 19.23 -10.05
CA PRO A 30 -0.84 20.61 -10.53
C PRO A 30 0.01 20.72 -11.80
N ASP A 31 1.09 19.95 -11.90
CA ASP A 31 2.02 19.99 -13.03
C ASP A 31 1.48 19.29 -14.29
N ALA A 32 0.52 18.37 -14.14
CA ALA A 32 -0.03 17.63 -15.27
C ALA A 32 -0.67 18.56 -16.30
N ARG A 33 -1.37 19.61 -15.84
CA ARG A 33 -1.96 20.61 -16.71
C ARG A 33 -0.89 21.39 -17.49
N VAL A 34 0.14 21.86 -16.79
CA VAL A 34 1.25 22.62 -17.40
C VAL A 34 1.96 21.78 -18.47
N LEU A 35 2.22 20.51 -18.21
CA LEU A 35 2.82 19.60 -19.18
C LEU A 35 1.96 19.38 -20.42
N ILE A 36 0.63 19.28 -20.25
CA ILE A 36 -0.32 19.13 -21.37
C ILE A 36 -0.31 20.40 -22.23
N GLU A 37 -0.37 21.58 -21.61
CA GLU A 37 -0.31 22.88 -22.31
C GLU A 37 1.02 23.11 -23.04
N MET A 38 2.10 22.49 -22.56
CA MET A 38 3.42 22.48 -23.21
C MET A 38 3.59 21.38 -24.27
N ASP A 39 2.53 20.66 -24.65
CA ASP A 39 2.55 19.51 -25.56
C ASP A 39 3.57 18.43 -25.16
N ARG A 40 3.74 18.19 -23.85
CA ARG A 40 4.71 17.22 -23.32
C ARG A 40 4.06 15.87 -23.08
N TYR A 41 4.83 14.82 -23.39
CA TYR A 41 4.48 13.46 -23.02
C TYR A 41 5.08 13.18 -21.65
N PHE A 42 4.31 12.54 -20.77
CA PHE A 42 4.76 12.26 -19.41
C PHE A 42 4.19 10.96 -18.87
N VAL A 43 4.83 10.44 -17.83
CA VAL A 43 4.35 9.28 -17.10
C VAL A 43 3.62 9.76 -15.85
N LEU A 44 2.47 9.17 -15.55
CA LEU A 44 1.83 9.26 -14.25
C LEU A 44 1.95 7.89 -13.57
N HIS A 45 2.84 7.79 -12.59
CA HIS A 45 3.00 6.57 -11.79
C HIS A 45 2.42 6.76 -10.40
N ALA A 46 1.76 5.74 -9.87
CA ALA A 46 1.40 5.71 -8.47
C ALA A 46 1.10 4.28 -8.04
N PRO A 47 1.20 3.95 -6.75
CA PRO A 47 0.78 2.66 -6.23
C PRO A 47 -0.66 2.29 -6.61
N ARG A 48 -1.00 0.99 -6.49
CA ARG A 48 -2.38 0.52 -6.65
C ARG A 48 -3.31 1.26 -5.69
N GLN A 49 -4.53 1.55 -6.15
CA GLN A 49 -5.61 2.16 -5.37
C GLN A 49 -5.33 3.57 -4.79
N THR A 50 -4.49 4.36 -5.44
CA THR A 50 -4.25 5.79 -5.13
C THR A 50 -5.24 6.74 -5.81
N GLY A 51 -6.17 6.20 -6.61
CA GLY A 51 -7.17 6.98 -7.35
C GLY A 51 -6.72 7.47 -8.73
N LYS A 52 -5.68 6.87 -9.33
CA LYS A 52 -5.19 7.21 -10.69
C LYS A 52 -6.30 7.30 -11.73
N THR A 53 -7.06 6.22 -11.90
CA THR A 53 -8.14 6.14 -12.90
C THR A 53 -9.22 7.20 -12.68
N THR A 54 -9.61 7.45 -11.42
CA THR A 54 -10.55 8.52 -11.06
C THR A 54 -9.98 9.89 -11.45
N THR A 55 -8.73 10.14 -11.08
CA THR A 55 -8.04 11.42 -11.28
C THR A 55 -7.90 11.75 -12.77
N LEU A 56 -7.42 10.79 -13.56
CA LEU A 56 -7.25 10.95 -15.00
C LEU A 56 -8.56 11.14 -15.74
N ARG A 57 -9.61 10.40 -15.36
CA ARG A 57 -10.92 10.54 -15.98
C ARG A 57 -11.49 11.94 -15.78
N MET A 58 -11.36 12.48 -14.58
CA MET A 58 -11.83 13.83 -14.28
C MET A 58 -11.01 14.89 -15.01
N LEU A 59 -9.67 14.79 -14.97
CA LEU A 59 -8.80 15.69 -15.70
C LEU A 59 -9.12 15.69 -17.21
N ALA A 60 -9.30 14.52 -17.82
CA ALA A 60 -9.70 14.40 -19.23
C ALA A 60 -11.06 15.05 -19.51
N SER A 61 -12.03 14.89 -18.60
CA SER A 61 -13.35 15.51 -18.72
C SER A 61 -13.28 17.03 -18.61
N GLU A 62 -12.50 17.56 -17.66
CA GLU A 62 -12.30 18.99 -17.45
C GLU A 62 -11.64 19.64 -18.68
N LEU A 63 -10.51 19.09 -19.13
CA LEU A 63 -9.79 19.58 -20.31
C LEU A 63 -10.66 19.58 -21.58
N THR A 64 -11.52 18.58 -21.74
CA THR A 64 -12.43 18.53 -22.89
C THR A 64 -13.57 19.55 -22.79
N ALA A 65 -14.04 19.82 -21.58
CA ALA A 65 -15.10 20.79 -21.31
C ALA A 65 -14.64 22.25 -21.54
N GLU A 66 -13.35 22.54 -21.30
CA GLU A 66 -12.74 23.86 -21.54
C GLU A 66 -12.78 24.27 -23.04
N GLY A 67 -12.76 23.29 -23.95
CA GLY A 67 -13.17 23.48 -25.33
C GLY A 67 -12.07 23.45 -26.38
N ASP A 68 -10.80 23.55 -25.98
CA ASP A 68 -9.65 23.52 -26.89
C ASP A 68 -9.15 22.10 -27.17
N LEU A 69 -9.36 21.19 -26.20
CA LEU A 69 -8.84 19.83 -26.23
C LEU A 69 -9.95 18.79 -26.45
N ALA A 70 -9.55 17.68 -27.08
CA ALA A 70 -10.28 16.41 -27.07
C ALA A 70 -9.43 15.41 -26.28
N ALA A 71 -9.66 15.36 -24.97
CA ALA A 71 -8.82 14.62 -24.04
C ALA A 71 -9.51 13.29 -23.68
N LEU A 72 -8.95 12.16 -24.14
CA LEU A 72 -9.55 10.85 -23.99
C LEU A 72 -8.72 9.96 -23.06
N MET A 73 -9.39 9.32 -22.12
CA MET A 73 -8.82 8.24 -21.33
C MET A 73 -9.34 6.89 -21.80
N PHE A 74 -8.45 5.91 -21.97
CA PHE A 74 -8.81 4.52 -22.21
C PHE A 74 -7.87 3.56 -21.47
N SER A 75 -8.36 2.36 -21.16
CA SER A 75 -7.57 1.32 -20.48
C SER A 75 -6.83 0.45 -21.48
N CYS A 76 -5.58 0.13 -21.17
CA CYS A 76 -4.74 -0.82 -21.90
C CYS A 76 -4.89 -2.26 -21.40
N GLU A 77 -5.66 -2.53 -20.34
CA GLU A 77 -5.74 -3.86 -19.70
C GLU A 77 -6.16 -4.97 -20.67
N ARG A 78 -7.09 -4.68 -21.59
CA ARG A 78 -7.56 -5.67 -22.59
C ARG A 78 -6.42 -6.19 -23.46
N ALA A 79 -5.40 -5.38 -23.73
CA ALA A 79 -4.27 -5.77 -24.55
C ALA A 79 -3.29 -6.71 -23.84
N LYS A 80 -3.45 -6.93 -22.52
CA LYS A 80 -2.66 -7.92 -21.77
C LYS A 80 -2.73 -9.33 -22.36
N SER A 81 -3.89 -9.72 -22.90
CA SER A 81 -4.09 -11.06 -23.47
C SER A 81 -3.27 -11.32 -24.74
N ALA A 82 -2.73 -10.27 -25.37
CA ALA A 82 -1.90 -10.40 -26.56
C ALA A 82 -0.48 -10.92 -26.26
N GLY A 83 0.00 -10.78 -25.01
CA GLY A 83 1.39 -11.14 -24.68
C GLY A 83 2.38 -10.39 -25.57
N ASP A 84 3.24 -11.14 -26.27
CA ASP A 84 4.24 -10.59 -27.21
C ASP A 84 3.72 -10.38 -28.65
N ASP A 85 2.46 -10.74 -28.94
CA ASP A 85 1.85 -10.45 -30.25
C ASP A 85 1.47 -8.96 -30.35
N TYR A 86 2.43 -8.17 -30.81
CA TYR A 86 2.24 -6.73 -30.95
C TYR A 86 1.13 -6.35 -31.95
N GLY A 87 0.83 -7.17 -32.95
CA GLY A 87 -0.25 -6.89 -33.90
C GLY A 87 -1.63 -7.09 -33.27
N ALA A 88 -1.78 -8.13 -32.45
CA ALA A 88 -2.97 -8.32 -31.63
C ALA A 88 -3.12 -7.21 -30.58
N ALA A 89 -2.01 -6.81 -29.93
CA ALA A 89 -2.01 -5.72 -28.94
C ALA A 89 -2.46 -4.39 -29.55
N GLU A 90 -1.93 -4.00 -30.72
CA GLU A 90 -2.38 -2.80 -31.44
C GLU A 90 -3.89 -2.81 -31.69
N SER A 91 -4.41 -3.95 -32.14
CA SER A 91 -5.83 -4.09 -32.49
C SER A 91 -6.72 -3.94 -31.26
N LEU A 92 -6.36 -4.60 -30.15
CA LEU A 92 -7.09 -4.50 -28.88
C LEU A 92 -7.04 -3.10 -28.25
N LEU A 93 -5.92 -2.38 -28.40
CA LEU A 93 -5.80 -0.99 -27.94
C LEU A 93 -6.66 -0.05 -28.77
N LEU A 94 -6.67 -0.23 -30.10
CA LEU A 94 -7.49 0.57 -31.00
C LEU A 94 -8.99 0.35 -30.78
N ASP A 95 -9.40 -0.88 -30.48
CA ASP A 95 -10.78 -1.18 -30.07
C ASP A 95 -11.13 -0.51 -28.74
N SER A 96 -10.24 -0.62 -27.74
CA SER A 96 -10.43 0.00 -26.42
C SER A 96 -10.53 1.52 -26.50
N LEU A 97 -9.71 2.15 -27.36
CA LEU A 97 -9.74 3.58 -27.63
C LEU A 97 -11.05 3.99 -28.30
N ARG A 98 -11.48 3.27 -29.36
CA ARG A 98 -12.74 3.56 -30.06
C ARG A 98 -13.93 3.46 -29.10
N GLU A 99 -14.02 2.38 -28.34
CA GLU A 99 -15.11 2.19 -27.38
C GLU A 99 -15.12 3.27 -26.31
N ALA A 100 -13.96 3.70 -25.81
CA ALA A 100 -13.86 4.80 -24.85
C ALA A 100 -14.35 6.12 -25.46
N ALA A 101 -13.95 6.41 -26.71
CA ALA A 101 -14.38 7.61 -27.42
C ALA A 101 -15.91 7.59 -27.67
N GLU A 102 -16.49 6.45 -28.05
CA GLU A 102 -17.93 6.33 -28.27
C GLU A 102 -18.72 6.48 -26.96
N ARG A 103 -18.20 5.96 -25.84
CA ARG A 103 -18.80 6.10 -24.52
C ARG A 103 -18.69 7.50 -23.91
N SER A 104 -17.86 8.38 -24.47
CA SER A 104 -17.66 9.76 -23.99
C SER A 104 -18.89 10.67 -24.17
N GLY A 105 -19.79 10.33 -25.10
CA GLY A 105 -20.91 11.19 -25.48
C GLY A 105 -20.50 12.42 -26.30
N TRP A 106 -19.27 12.47 -26.83
CA TRP A 106 -18.80 13.60 -27.62
C TRP A 106 -19.53 13.75 -28.97
N PRO A 107 -19.60 14.99 -29.52
CA PRO A 107 -20.04 15.20 -30.88
C PRO A 107 -19.21 14.38 -31.89
N LYS A 108 -19.85 13.86 -32.95
CA LYS A 108 -19.22 13.02 -34.00
C LYS A 108 -17.94 13.62 -34.64
N LYS A 109 -17.77 14.94 -34.58
CA LYS A 109 -16.57 15.63 -35.09
C LYS A 109 -15.32 15.43 -34.22
N LEU A 110 -15.50 15.13 -32.92
CA LEU A 110 -14.38 14.85 -32.00
C LEU A 110 -14.01 13.36 -31.97
N LEU A 111 -14.89 12.48 -32.46
CA LEU A 111 -14.65 11.05 -32.47
C LEU A 111 -13.58 10.65 -33.50
N PRO A 112 -12.86 9.54 -33.25
CA PRO A 112 -11.96 8.94 -34.24
C PRO A 112 -12.67 8.58 -35.56
N PRO A 113 -11.92 8.36 -36.66
CA PRO A 113 -12.50 7.90 -37.91
C PRO A 113 -13.24 6.56 -37.76
N ALA A 114 -14.29 6.38 -38.57
CA ALA A 114 -15.17 5.20 -38.51
C ALA A 114 -14.41 3.89 -38.77
N SER A 115 -13.43 3.93 -39.67
CA SER A 115 -12.45 2.87 -39.88
C SER A 115 -11.04 3.38 -39.61
N TRP A 116 -10.18 2.50 -39.13
CA TRP A 116 -8.75 2.79 -39.01
C TRP A 116 -8.08 2.61 -40.38
N PRO A 117 -6.95 3.28 -40.64
CA PRO A 117 -6.15 2.98 -41.83
C PRO A 117 -5.69 1.53 -41.84
N GLU A 118 -5.88 0.84 -42.96
CA GLU A 118 -5.39 -0.54 -43.16
C GLU A 118 -3.89 -0.50 -43.44
N VAL A 119 -3.10 -0.73 -42.39
CA VAL A 119 -1.63 -0.77 -42.43
C VAL A 119 -1.11 -2.03 -41.75
N THR A 120 0.17 -2.35 -42.00
CA THR A 120 0.81 -3.54 -41.44
C THR A 120 0.96 -3.43 -39.91
N PRO A 121 0.88 -4.56 -39.18
CA PRO A 121 1.21 -4.60 -37.76
C PRO A 121 2.55 -3.90 -37.44
N GLY A 122 2.60 -3.20 -36.31
CA GLY A 122 3.75 -2.36 -35.90
C GLY A 122 3.66 -0.91 -36.35
N SER A 123 2.65 -0.54 -37.14
CA SER A 123 2.38 0.85 -37.54
C SER A 123 0.90 1.26 -37.35
N ARG A 124 0.05 0.33 -36.91
CA ARG A 124 -1.41 0.50 -36.88
C ARG A 124 -1.81 1.53 -35.86
N PHE A 125 -1.23 1.46 -34.67
CA PHE A 125 -1.58 2.36 -33.58
C PHE A 125 -1.20 3.80 -33.92
N GLY A 126 0.04 4.05 -34.33
CA GLY A 126 0.51 5.37 -34.74
C GLY A 126 -0.28 5.95 -35.93
N SER A 127 -0.56 5.14 -36.96
CA SER A 127 -1.34 5.57 -38.13
C SER A 127 -2.77 5.95 -37.77
N ALA A 128 -3.41 5.19 -36.87
CA ALA A 128 -4.75 5.47 -36.37
C ALA A 128 -4.81 6.77 -35.56
N LEU A 129 -3.84 7.00 -34.65
CA LEU A 129 -3.75 8.25 -33.88
C LEU A 129 -3.57 9.47 -34.80
N SER A 130 -2.75 9.32 -35.82
CA SER A 130 -2.51 10.37 -36.82
C SER A 130 -3.77 10.69 -37.64
N ALA A 131 -4.50 9.64 -38.05
CA ALA A 131 -5.77 9.78 -38.76
C ALA A 131 -6.84 10.47 -37.89
N TRP A 132 -6.87 10.18 -36.59
CA TRP A 132 -7.75 10.88 -35.66
C TRP A 132 -7.36 12.36 -35.51
N CYS A 133 -6.08 12.67 -35.28
CA CYS A 133 -5.61 14.04 -35.13
C CYS A 133 -5.84 14.89 -36.38
N ARG A 134 -5.74 14.32 -37.59
CA ARG A 134 -6.10 15.00 -38.86
C ARG A 134 -7.57 15.39 -38.93
N ARG A 135 -8.45 14.56 -38.38
CA ARG A 135 -9.90 14.71 -38.46
C ARG A 135 -10.46 15.59 -37.35
N CYS A 136 -9.89 15.48 -36.15
CA CYS A 136 -10.39 16.17 -34.97
C CYS A 136 -10.15 17.68 -35.09
N PRO A 137 -11.17 18.54 -34.91
CA PRO A 137 -11.00 19.99 -34.93
C PRO A 137 -10.32 20.54 -33.66
N ARG A 138 -10.02 19.68 -32.69
CA ARG A 138 -9.38 20.01 -31.41
C ARG A 138 -8.07 19.25 -31.28
N GLN A 139 -7.14 19.79 -30.49
CA GLN A 139 -5.92 19.06 -30.16
C GLN A 139 -6.28 17.81 -29.34
N VAL A 140 -5.73 16.67 -29.75
CA VAL A 140 -6.00 15.38 -29.11
C VAL A 140 -5.00 15.17 -27.97
N VAL A 141 -5.51 14.81 -26.79
CA VAL A 141 -4.70 14.40 -25.62
C VAL A 141 -5.13 12.99 -25.23
N LEU A 142 -4.17 12.11 -24.97
CA LEU A 142 -4.45 10.71 -24.64
C LEU A 142 -3.94 10.34 -23.25
N PHE A 143 -4.83 9.80 -22.43
CA PHE A 143 -4.48 9.14 -21.18
C PHE A 143 -4.59 7.62 -21.37
N MET A 144 -3.44 6.96 -21.38
CA MET A 144 -3.33 5.50 -21.52
C MET A 144 -3.22 4.89 -20.13
N ASP A 145 -4.35 4.41 -19.59
CA ASP A 145 -4.40 3.83 -18.25
C ASP A 145 -3.94 2.36 -18.25
N GLU A 146 -3.23 1.99 -17.21
CA GLU A 146 -2.62 0.66 -17.03
C GLU A 146 -1.76 0.21 -18.21
N ILE A 147 -0.91 1.09 -18.74
CA ILE A 147 0.02 0.74 -19.83
C ILE A 147 0.96 -0.42 -19.46
N ASP A 148 1.21 -0.64 -18.16
CA ASP A 148 1.95 -1.78 -17.60
C ASP A 148 1.30 -3.15 -17.87
N ALA A 149 0.05 -3.18 -18.34
CA ALA A 149 -0.59 -4.39 -18.82
C ALA A 149 0.11 -4.96 -20.06
N LEU A 150 0.72 -4.10 -20.88
CA LEU A 150 1.55 -4.50 -22.01
C LEU A 150 2.94 -4.95 -21.52
N GLN A 151 3.47 -5.98 -22.15
CA GLN A 151 4.79 -6.53 -21.83
C GLN A 151 5.56 -6.88 -23.11
N GLY A 152 6.87 -7.05 -22.96
CA GLY A 152 7.76 -7.49 -24.03
C GLY A 152 7.60 -6.68 -25.33
N ASN A 153 7.47 -7.40 -26.46
CA ASN A 153 7.43 -6.81 -27.79
C ASN A 153 6.22 -5.90 -28.01
N SER A 154 5.09 -6.19 -27.37
CA SER A 154 3.88 -5.38 -27.48
C SER A 154 4.08 -3.99 -26.88
N LEU A 155 4.70 -3.90 -25.70
CA LEU A 155 5.02 -2.62 -25.08
C LEU A 155 6.04 -1.84 -25.93
N VAL A 156 7.11 -2.51 -26.39
CA VAL A 156 8.14 -1.89 -27.23
C VAL A 156 7.55 -1.31 -28.51
N SER A 157 6.67 -2.05 -29.19
CA SER A 157 6.01 -1.62 -30.42
C SER A 157 5.20 -0.34 -30.23
N ILE A 158 4.37 -0.30 -29.18
CA ILE A 158 3.51 0.86 -28.89
C ILE A 158 4.34 2.08 -28.51
N LEU A 159 5.34 1.93 -27.64
CA LEU A 159 6.22 3.04 -27.25
C LEU A 159 7.02 3.59 -28.44
N SER A 160 7.50 2.72 -29.35
CA SER A 160 8.23 3.14 -30.54
C SER A 160 7.35 3.98 -31.48
N GLN A 161 6.12 3.55 -31.73
CA GLN A 161 5.18 4.30 -32.57
C GLN A 161 4.80 5.66 -31.98
N LEU A 162 4.63 5.75 -30.65
CA LEU A 162 4.39 7.01 -29.96
C LEU A 162 5.58 7.96 -30.08
N ARG A 163 6.81 7.45 -29.98
CA ARG A 163 8.03 8.22 -30.18
C ARG A 163 8.14 8.75 -31.61
N ASP A 164 7.93 7.90 -32.60
CA ASP A 164 8.04 8.30 -34.00
C ASP A 164 7.03 9.40 -34.34
N GLY A 165 5.77 9.24 -33.92
CA GLY A 165 4.75 10.27 -34.12
C GLY A 165 5.02 11.58 -33.38
N HIS A 166 5.54 11.52 -32.14
CA HIS A 166 5.94 12.70 -31.39
C HIS A 166 7.04 13.50 -32.11
N ASN A 167 8.07 12.80 -32.61
CA ASN A 167 9.19 13.42 -33.30
C ASN A 167 8.82 14.01 -34.67
N ALA A 168 7.81 13.44 -35.35
CA ALA A 168 7.31 13.96 -36.62
C ALA A 168 6.38 15.17 -36.46
N ARG A 169 5.83 15.42 -35.26
CA ARG A 169 4.85 16.49 -35.00
C ARG A 169 5.35 17.89 -35.36
N PRO A 170 6.60 18.31 -35.03
CA PRO A 170 7.13 19.61 -35.44
C PRO A 170 7.21 19.82 -36.96
N GLU A 171 7.25 18.75 -37.75
CA GLU A 171 7.27 18.79 -39.22
C GLU A 171 5.86 18.96 -39.83
N GLY A 172 4.86 19.20 -38.99
CA GLY A 172 3.45 19.36 -39.40
C GLY A 172 2.69 18.03 -39.50
N HIS A 173 3.27 16.91 -39.08
CA HIS A 173 2.58 15.63 -39.03
C HIS A 173 1.55 15.62 -37.88
N PRO A 174 0.23 15.47 -38.14
CA PRO A 174 -0.76 15.50 -37.08
C PRO A 174 -0.64 14.27 -36.19
N PHE A 175 -0.44 14.51 -34.90
CA PHE A 175 -0.28 13.49 -33.86
C PHE A 175 -0.75 14.09 -32.53
N PRO A 176 -1.07 13.29 -31.49
CA PRO A 176 -1.54 13.83 -30.21
C PRO A 176 -0.60 14.90 -29.65
N ALA A 177 -1.19 15.96 -29.12
CA ALA A 177 -0.46 17.07 -28.49
C ALA A 177 0.26 16.59 -27.23
N SER A 178 -0.42 15.75 -26.44
CA SER A 178 0.13 15.15 -25.22
C SER A 178 -0.36 13.71 -25.08
N VAL A 179 0.52 12.85 -24.57
CA VAL A 179 0.22 11.46 -24.20
C VAL A 179 0.71 11.24 -22.77
N VAL A 180 -0.20 10.76 -21.94
CA VAL A 180 0.04 10.43 -20.54
C VAL A 180 -0.02 8.93 -20.38
N LEU A 181 1.13 8.33 -20.06
CA LEU A 181 1.21 6.91 -19.74
C LEU A 181 0.98 6.71 -18.25
N CYS A 182 -0.07 5.99 -17.88
CA CYS A 182 -0.43 5.76 -16.49
C CYS A 182 -0.22 4.31 -16.07
N GLY A 183 0.44 4.11 -14.94
CA GLY A 183 0.81 2.78 -14.46
C GLY A 183 1.31 2.74 -13.02
N LEU A 184 1.89 1.61 -12.66
CA LEU A 184 2.70 1.40 -11.47
C LEU A 184 4.17 1.76 -11.71
N ARG A 185 4.69 1.59 -12.93
CA ARG A 185 6.10 1.79 -13.27
C ARG A 185 6.46 3.25 -13.47
N ASP A 186 7.65 3.64 -12.97
CA ASP A 186 8.35 4.86 -13.40
C ASP A 186 8.95 4.66 -14.80
N VAL A 187 9.26 5.76 -15.49
CA VAL A 187 9.98 5.84 -16.78
C VAL A 187 11.20 4.92 -16.80
N ARG A 188 11.93 4.82 -15.69
CA ARG A 188 13.12 3.97 -15.54
C ARG A 188 12.80 2.49 -15.68
N ASP A 189 11.69 2.04 -15.11
CA ASP A 189 11.25 0.65 -15.17
C ASP A 189 10.76 0.28 -16.58
N TYR A 190 10.23 1.22 -17.36
CA TYR A 190 9.97 0.99 -18.79
C TYR A 190 11.24 0.74 -19.58
N LYS A 191 12.36 1.40 -19.24
CA LYS A 191 13.66 1.17 -19.90
C LYS A 191 14.17 -0.25 -19.64
N VAL A 192 13.97 -0.78 -18.44
CA VAL A 192 14.32 -2.16 -18.08
C VAL A 192 13.36 -3.15 -18.74
N ALA A 193 12.04 -2.90 -18.69
CA ALA A 193 11.02 -3.75 -19.29
C ALA A 193 11.13 -3.84 -20.83
N SER A 194 11.70 -2.81 -21.48
CA SER A 194 12.01 -2.81 -22.92
C SER A 194 13.35 -3.47 -23.27
N GLY A 195 13.99 -4.20 -22.35
CA GLY A 195 15.24 -4.93 -22.59
C GLY A 195 16.54 -4.18 -22.24
N GLY A 196 16.47 -3.10 -21.45
CA GLY A 196 17.65 -2.40 -20.94
C GLY A 196 18.22 -3.03 -19.67
N GLN A 197 19.55 -2.97 -19.49
CA GLN A 197 20.19 -3.35 -18.21
C GLN A 197 19.90 -2.30 -17.12
N ALA A 198 19.61 -2.77 -15.90
CA ALA A 198 19.53 -1.96 -14.69
C ALA A 198 20.88 -1.24 -14.44
N GLY A 199 20.84 0.08 -14.21
CA GLY A 199 22.03 0.89 -13.94
C GLY A 199 22.91 1.28 -15.14
N GLY A 200 22.58 0.88 -16.37
CA GLY A 200 23.30 1.27 -17.58
C GLY A 200 22.55 2.35 -18.38
N SER A 201 23.27 3.38 -18.83
CA SER A 201 22.83 4.23 -19.94
C SER A 201 22.70 3.38 -21.21
N ASN A 202 21.59 2.65 -21.38
CA ASN A 202 21.32 1.99 -22.65
C ASN A 202 20.76 3.05 -23.64
N PRO A 203 21.43 3.33 -24.78
CA PRO A 203 20.98 4.35 -25.73
C PRO A 203 19.65 4.03 -26.44
N ALA A 204 19.11 2.82 -26.24
CA ALA A 204 18.03 2.24 -27.06
C ALA A 204 16.67 2.11 -26.33
N SER A 205 16.37 2.94 -25.31
CA SER A 205 14.98 3.01 -24.85
C SER A 205 14.11 3.63 -25.96
N PRO A 206 13.03 2.95 -26.39
CA PRO A 206 12.12 3.50 -27.40
C PRO A 206 11.34 4.72 -26.88
N PHE A 207 11.50 5.12 -25.61
CA PHE A 207 10.64 6.13 -24.98
C PHE A 207 11.41 7.23 -24.21
N ASN A 208 12.48 7.78 -24.82
CA ASN A 208 13.22 8.93 -24.29
C ASN A 208 12.54 10.31 -24.53
N ILE A 209 11.28 10.32 -24.97
CA ILE A 209 10.50 11.54 -25.23
C ILE A 209 9.67 12.02 -24.03
N VAL A 210 9.75 11.30 -22.90
CA VAL A 210 9.07 11.68 -21.65
C VAL A 210 9.76 12.87 -21.02
N ALA A 211 9.01 13.95 -20.83
CA ALA A 211 9.48 15.16 -20.17
C ALA A 211 9.62 14.97 -18.64
N GLU A 212 8.63 14.30 -18.04
CA GLU A 212 8.55 14.16 -16.58
C GLU A 212 7.86 12.85 -16.16
N SER A 213 8.15 12.40 -14.95
CA SER A 213 7.43 11.31 -14.27
C SER A 213 6.73 11.90 -13.05
N LEU A 214 5.42 12.07 -13.13
CA LEU A 214 4.59 12.60 -12.06
C LEU A 214 4.12 11.46 -11.16
N ARG A 215 4.10 11.72 -9.85
CA ARG A 215 3.55 10.79 -8.85
C ARG A 215 2.25 11.31 -8.27
N LEU A 216 1.19 10.51 -8.33
CA LEU A 216 -0.03 10.82 -7.57
C LEU A 216 0.24 10.54 -6.08
N GLY A 217 0.19 11.60 -5.26
CA GLY A 217 0.44 11.54 -3.82
C GLY A 217 -0.67 10.87 -3.02
N ASP A 218 -0.39 10.58 -1.75
CA ASP A 218 -1.41 10.20 -0.77
C ASP A 218 -2.13 11.46 -0.25
N PHE A 219 -3.29 11.31 0.40
CA PHE A 219 -4.02 12.46 0.95
C PHE A 219 -3.29 13.09 2.14
N THR A 220 -3.30 14.40 2.20
CA THR A 220 -2.94 15.18 3.38
C THR A 220 -4.01 15.06 4.46
N ALA A 221 -3.69 15.43 5.71
CA ALA A 221 -4.67 15.47 6.79
C ALA A 221 -5.85 16.42 6.47
N ASP A 222 -5.57 17.54 5.79
CA ASP A 222 -6.59 18.51 5.38
C ASP A 222 -7.49 17.93 4.28
N GLU A 223 -6.94 17.22 3.30
CA GLU A 223 -7.74 16.53 2.27
C GLU A 223 -8.61 15.41 2.86
N ILE A 224 -8.15 14.71 3.90
CA ILE A 224 -8.99 13.73 4.63
C ILE A 224 -10.12 14.45 5.37
N ALA A 225 -9.83 15.58 6.02
CA ALA A 225 -10.84 16.38 6.71
C ALA A 225 -11.91 16.85 5.71
N GLU A 226 -11.51 17.43 4.57
CA GLU A 226 -12.41 17.85 3.50
C GLU A 226 -13.28 16.69 3.00
N LEU A 227 -12.68 15.51 2.76
CA LEU A 227 -13.41 14.32 2.34
C LEU A 227 -14.48 13.89 3.36
N TYR A 228 -14.16 13.96 4.66
CA TYR A 228 -15.07 13.56 5.74
C TYR A 228 -16.12 14.63 6.05
N ASP A 229 -15.82 15.90 5.80
CA ASP A 229 -16.76 17.00 5.89
C ASP A 229 -17.88 16.87 4.86
N GLN A 230 -17.59 16.36 3.64
CA GLN A 230 -18.65 16.04 2.67
C GLN A 230 -19.69 15.04 3.23
N HIS A 231 -19.25 14.03 3.98
CA HIS A 231 -20.17 13.11 4.67
C HIS A 231 -20.93 13.78 5.79
N THR A 232 -20.25 14.64 6.55
CA THR A 232 -20.86 15.42 7.63
C THR A 232 -21.95 16.33 7.10
N GLU A 233 -21.73 17.01 5.98
CA GLU A 233 -22.72 17.86 5.30
C GLU A 233 -23.90 17.05 4.77
N ALA A 234 -23.64 15.89 4.15
CA ALA A 234 -24.67 15.05 3.56
C ALA A 234 -25.57 14.34 4.59
N THR A 235 -25.06 14.05 5.79
CA THR A 235 -25.73 13.18 6.76
C THR A 235 -25.97 13.81 8.13
N GLY A 236 -25.28 14.92 8.46
CA GLY A 236 -25.21 15.49 9.80
C GLY A 236 -24.31 14.72 10.78
N GLN A 237 -23.76 13.57 10.39
CA GLN A 237 -22.88 12.76 11.22
C GLN A 237 -21.44 13.29 11.17
N LYS A 238 -21.00 13.93 12.25
CA LYS A 238 -19.67 14.53 12.35
C LYS A 238 -18.57 13.51 12.60
N PHE A 239 -17.41 13.74 12.01
CA PHE A 239 -16.14 13.18 12.46
C PHE A 239 -15.44 14.19 13.39
N THR A 240 -14.93 13.72 14.53
CA THR A 240 -14.09 14.57 15.39
C THR A 240 -12.71 14.79 14.78
N LYS A 241 -12.02 15.86 15.20
CA LYS A 241 -10.61 16.08 14.84
C LYS A 241 -9.74 14.88 15.22
N ASP A 242 -9.90 14.35 16.42
CA ASP A 242 -9.13 13.18 16.89
C ASP A 242 -9.37 11.94 16.00
N ALA A 243 -10.59 11.77 15.47
CA ALA A 243 -10.87 10.69 14.52
C ALA A 243 -10.14 10.89 13.18
N VAL A 244 -10.15 12.12 12.64
CA VAL A 244 -9.44 12.46 11.39
C VAL A 244 -7.93 12.30 11.56
N ASP A 245 -7.37 12.86 12.64
CA ASP A 245 -5.95 12.76 12.97
C ASP A 245 -5.56 11.28 13.12
N ARG A 246 -6.40 10.46 13.78
CA ARG A 246 -6.14 9.02 13.93
C ARG A 246 -6.21 8.25 12.61
N VAL A 247 -7.15 8.58 11.73
CA VAL A 247 -7.20 8.01 10.37
C VAL A 247 -5.93 8.37 9.61
N PHE A 248 -5.49 9.63 9.66
CA PHE A 248 -4.25 10.04 9.00
C PHE A 248 -3.04 9.28 9.55
N GLU A 249 -2.91 9.14 10.88
CA GLU A 249 -1.83 8.35 11.50
C GLU A 249 -1.79 6.91 10.98
N LEU A 250 -2.95 6.23 10.95
CA LEU A 250 -3.04 4.81 10.58
C LEU A 250 -2.83 4.56 9.09
N THR A 251 -3.31 5.47 8.25
CA THR A 251 -3.34 5.30 6.79
C THR A 251 -2.20 6.00 6.08
N GLN A 252 -1.57 6.99 6.74
CA GLN A 252 -0.64 7.96 6.16
C GLN A 252 -1.21 8.60 4.88
N GLY A 253 -2.54 8.78 4.81
CA GLY A 253 -3.21 9.37 3.66
C GLY A 253 -3.54 8.43 2.52
N GLN A 254 -3.20 7.13 2.60
CA GLN A 254 -3.40 6.21 1.48
C GLN A 254 -4.90 6.21 1.07
N PRO A 255 -5.25 6.62 -0.16
CA PRO A 255 -6.64 6.96 -0.51
C PRO A 255 -7.67 5.86 -0.30
N TRP A 256 -7.30 4.60 -0.56
CA TRP A 256 -8.19 3.47 -0.37
C TRP A 256 -8.39 3.14 1.11
N LEU A 257 -7.34 3.16 1.92
CA LEU A 257 -7.41 2.91 3.36
C LEU A 257 -8.26 3.98 4.05
N VAL A 258 -8.09 5.25 3.69
CA VAL A 258 -8.93 6.35 4.18
C VAL A 258 -10.41 6.06 3.89
N ASN A 259 -10.74 5.76 2.64
CA ASN A 259 -12.12 5.43 2.26
C ASN A 259 -12.62 4.13 2.90
N ALA A 260 -11.76 3.12 3.05
CA ALA A 260 -12.12 1.82 3.61
C ALA A 260 -12.43 1.92 5.11
N VAL A 261 -11.64 2.68 5.87
CA VAL A 261 -11.89 2.93 7.29
C VAL A 261 -13.21 3.69 7.47
N ALA A 262 -13.45 4.73 6.68
CA ALA A 262 -14.72 5.47 6.71
C ALA A 262 -15.92 4.60 6.30
N HIS A 263 -15.78 3.79 5.25
CA HIS A 263 -16.80 2.85 4.80
C HIS A 263 -17.13 1.81 5.87
N GLU A 264 -16.11 1.25 6.54
CA GLU A 264 -16.29 0.28 7.62
C GLU A 264 -17.09 0.90 8.76
N MET A 265 -16.72 2.10 9.24
CA MET A 265 -17.43 2.78 10.33
C MET A 265 -18.88 3.12 9.96
N THR A 266 -19.11 3.70 8.78
CA THR A 266 -20.42 4.25 8.39
C THR A 266 -21.39 3.18 7.89
N ILE A 267 -20.91 2.17 7.14
CA ILE A 267 -21.78 1.19 6.47
C ILE A 267 -21.79 -0.17 7.20
N LYS A 268 -20.62 -0.66 7.62
CA LYS A 268 -20.49 -2.02 8.16
C LYS A 268 -20.73 -2.06 9.67
N MET A 269 -20.05 -1.20 10.41
CA MET A 269 -20.20 -1.04 11.86
C MET A 269 -21.45 -0.23 12.20
N ARG A 270 -21.86 0.70 11.33
CA ARG A 270 -23.01 1.59 11.52
C ARG A 270 -22.92 2.37 12.83
N VAL A 271 -21.75 2.97 13.06
CA VAL A 271 -21.51 3.84 14.21
C VAL A 271 -22.59 4.91 14.22
N THR A 272 -23.19 5.15 15.40
CA THR A 272 -24.25 6.15 15.57
C THR A 272 -23.72 7.38 16.29
N GLY A 273 -24.27 8.55 15.97
CA GLY A 273 -23.77 9.82 16.50
C GLY A 273 -22.40 10.18 15.96
N THR A 274 -21.71 11.10 16.65
CA THR A 274 -20.39 11.61 16.27
C THR A 274 -19.34 10.50 16.28
N ILE A 275 -18.54 10.40 15.21
CA ILE A 275 -17.45 9.44 15.08
C ILE A 275 -16.20 9.98 15.77
N THR A 276 -15.76 9.29 16.82
CA THR A 276 -14.55 9.57 17.61
C THR A 276 -13.39 8.65 17.18
N ALA A 277 -12.23 8.75 17.83
CA ALA A 277 -11.06 7.92 17.50
C ALA A 277 -11.23 6.42 17.85
N GLU A 278 -12.10 6.07 18.80
CA GLU A 278 -12.29 4.66 19.21
C GLU A 278 -12.90 3.79 18.09
N PRO A 279 -14.00 4.20 17.41
CA PRO A 279 -14.50 3.47 16.24
C PRO A 279 -13.49 3.33 15.09
N VAL A 280 -12.50 4.22 14.98
CA VAL A 280 -11.43 4.13 13.96
C VAL A 280 -10.55 2.91 14.21
N GLU A 281 -10.20 2.65 15.48
CA GLU A 281 -9.44 1.44 15.86
C GLU A 281 -10.20 0.17 15.52
N ASP A 282 -11.48 0.11 15.88
CA ASP A 282 -12.32 -1.05 15.58
C ASP A 282 -12.47 -1.28 14.07
N ALA A 283 -12.57 -0.21 13.28
CA ALA A 283 -12.61 -0.28 11.82
C ALA A 283 -11.28 -0.81 11.24
N LYS A 284 -10.14 -0.32 11.75
CA LYS A 284 -8.80 -0.80 11.38
C LYS A 284 -8.67 -2.31 11.58
N GLU A 285 -9.03 -2.80 12.76
CA GLU A 285 -8.97 -4.24 13.09
C GLU A 285 -9.84 -5.09 12.17
N ARG A 286 -11.06 -4.63 11.89
CA ARG A 286 -11.99 -5.33 11.00
C ARG A 286 -11.45 -5.42 9.58
N LEU A 287 -10.84 -4.35 9.07
CA LEU A 287 -10.21 -4.34 7.74
C LEU A 287 -9.04 -5.34 7.65
N ILE A 288 -8.18 -5.38 8.66
CA ILE A 288 -7.02 -6.29 8.69
C ILE A 288 -7.48 -7.75 8.79
N ARG A 289 -8.50 -8.04 9.61
CA ARG A 289 -9.07 -9.39 9.74
C ARG A 289 -9.79 -9.87 8.49
N ALA A 290 -10.49 -8.97 7.79
CA ALA A 290 -11.29 -9.30 6.62
C ALA A 290 -10.46 -9.71 5.39
N ARG A 291 -9.12 -9.59 5.43
CA ARG A 291 -8.21 -9.85 4.29
C ARG A 291 -8.76 -9.23 3.00
N ALA A 292 -8.99 -7.91 3.02
CA ALA A 292 -9.51 -7.23 1.84
C ALA A 292 -8.63 -7.54 0.62
N THR A 293 -9.25 -7.80 -0.55
CA THR A 293 -8.58 -8.32 -1.75
C THR A 293 -7.33 -7.55 -2.19
N HIS A 294 -7.27 -6.24 -1.89
CA HIS A 294 -6.07 -5.43 -2.11
C HIS A 294 -4.86 -5.90 -1.29
N LEU A 295 -5.09 -6.25 -0.02
CA LEU A 295 -4.08 -6.76 0.89
C LEU A 295 -3.55 -8.13 0.44
N ASP A 296 -4.42 -8.99 -0.11
CA ASP A 296 -4.00 -10.26 -0.72
C ASP A 296 -3.14 -10.04 -1.98
N SER A 297 -3.46 -9.03 -2.78
CA SER A 297 -2.63 -8.68 -3.95
C SER A 297 -1.23 -8.17 -3.55
N LEU A 298 -1.14 -7.56 -2.36
CA LEU A 298 0.12 -7.13 -1.75
C LEU A 298 0.93 -8.32 -1.25
N ALA A 299 0.26 -9.31 -0.67
CA ALA A 299 0.88 -10.55 -0.16
C ALA A 299 1.70 -11.27 -1.23
N ALA A 300 1.15 -11.44 -2.42
CA ALA A 300 1.84 -12.09 -3.52
C ALA A 300 3.17 -11.39 -3.89
N ARG A 301 3.24 -10.06 -3.75
CA ARG A 301 4.45 -9.28 -4.06
C ARG A 301 5.54 -9.42 -3.01
N LEU A 302 5.20 -9.72 -1.75
CA LEU A 302 6.17 -9.89 -0.67
C LEU A 302 7.10 -11.09 -0.89
N HIS A 303 6.70 -12.06 -1.69
CA HIS A 303 7.53 -13.22 -2.02
C HIS A 303 8.45 -13.00 -3.23
N GLU A 304 8.32 -11.89 -3.96
CA GLU A 304 9.23 -11.58 -5.06
C GLU A 304 10.66 -11.35 -4.53
N PRO A 305 11.71 -11.98 -5.12
CA PRO A 305 13.07 -11.86 -4.62
C PRO A 305 13.56 -10.41 -4.47
N ARG A 306 13.18 -9.53 -5.40
CA ARG A 306 13.53 -8.11 -5.36
C ARG A 306 12.82 -7.32 -4.27
N VAL A 307 11.56 -7.62 -4.00
CA VAL A 307 10.78 -6.98 -2.94
C VAL A 307 11.31 -7.44 -1.59
N LYS A 308 11.53 -8.75 -1.44
CA LYS A 308 12.05 -9.36 -0.23
C LYS A 308 13.40 -8.77 0.21
N ARG A 309 14.35 -8.56 -0.72
CA ARG A 309 15.66 -7.93 -0.43
C ARG A 309 15.54 -6.56 0.26
N VAL A 310 14.47 -5.82 -0.03
CA VAL A 310 14.21 -4.49 0.57
C VAL A 310 13.39 -4.64 1.85
N MET A 311 12.35 -5.46 1.81
CA MET A 311 11.39 -5.57 2.91
C MET A 311 11.95 -6.32 4.12
N GLU A 312 12.76 -7.35 3.92
CA GLU A 312 13.31 -8.18 5.01
C GLU A 312 14.06 -7.37 6.09
N PRO A 313 15.06 -6.53 5.76
CA PRO A 313 15.74 -5.73 6.77
C PRO A 313 14.81 -4.68 7.41
N ILE A 314 13.85 -4.12 6.65
CA ILE A 314 12.88 -3.13 7.18
C ILE A 314 11.94 -3.78 8.19
N VAL A 315 11.42 -4.98 7.88
CA VAL A 315 10.53 -5.74 8.77
C VAL A 315 11.29 -6.19 10.02
N ALA A 316 12.57 -6.56 9.88
CA ALA A 316 13.43 -6.92 11.01
C ALA A 316 13.77 -5.74 11.95
N GLY A 317 13.45 -4.49 11.57
CA GLY A 317 13.80 -3.29 12.32
C GLY A 317 15.24 -2.81 12.09
N GLY A 318 15.93 -3.38 11.11
CA GLY A 318 17.26 -2.97 10.67
C GLY A 318 17.23 -1.71 9.80
N SER A 319 18.40 -1.09 9.62
CA SER A 319 18.57 -0.01 8.63
C SER A 319 18.90 -0.62 7.27
N TYR A 320 18.14 -0.26 6.23
CA TYR A 320 18.51 -0.58 4.86
C TYR A 320 19.74 0.26 4.47
N THR A 321 20.92 -0.37 4.42
CA THR A 321 22.20 0.30 4.16
C THR A 321 22.70 0.13 2.72
N ASP A 322 21.96 -0.58 1.87
CA ASP A 322 22.46 -0.93 0.54
C ASP A 322 22.39 0.25 -0.42
N ARG A 323 23.58 0.77 -0.80
CA ARG A 323 23.75 1.83 -1.81
C ARG A 323 23.77 1.28 -3.24
N GLY A 324 23.85 -0.05 -3.43
CA GLY A 324 24.03 -0.69 -4.74
C GLY A 324 22.73 -1.08 -5.47
N ASN A 325 21.59 -1.15 -4.78
CA ASN A 325 20.31 -1.62 -5.33
C ASN A 325 19.22 -0.53 -5.36
N SER A 326 19.51 0.63 -5.96
CA SER A 326 18.53 1.73 -6.09
C SER A 326 17.24 1.31 -6.76
N ASP A 327 17.32 0.36 -7.69
CA ASP A 327 16.19 -0.02 -8.55
C ASP A 327 15.18 -0.92 -7.83
N ASP A 328 15.64 -1.81 -6.96
CA ASP A 328 14.75 -2.59 -6.08
C ASP A 328 14.04 -1.69 -5.06
N LEU A 329 14.77 -0.76 -4.46
CA LEU A 329 14.20 0.22 -3.54
C LEU A 329 13.16 1.11 -4.24
N SER A 330 13.44 1.57 -5.46
CA SER A 330 12.49 2.33 -6.29
C SER A 330 11.23 1.53 -6.57
N TYR A 331 11.39 0.29 -7.04
CA TYR A 331 10.25 -0.58 -7.33
C TYR A 331 9.36 -0.82 -6.11
N VAL A 332 9.95 -1.04 -4.93
CA VAL A 332 9.17 -1.23 -3.69
C VAL A 332 8.47 0.07 -3.25
N ARG A 333 9.05 1.26 -3.52
CA ARG A 333 8.36 2.55 -3.36
C ARG A 333 7.20 2.72 -4.33
N ASP A 334 7.37 2.30 -5.58
CA ASP A 334 6.34 2.38 -6.62
C ASP A 334 5.17 1.41 -6.35
N LEU A 335 5.45 0.27 -5.72
CA LEU A 335 4.42 -0.61 -5.15
C LEU A 335 3.65 0.03 -3.99
N GLY A 336 4.18 1.10 -3.38
CA GLY A 336 3.58 1.77 -2.21
C GLY A 336 3.76 0.98 -0.91
N LEU A 337 4.73 0.07 -0.86
CA LEU A 337 5.02 -0.74 0.33
C LEU A 337 5.82 0.02 1.37
N ILE A 338 6.64 0.98 0.93
CA ILE A 338 7.52 1.77 1.79
C ILE A 338 7.39 3.28 1.55
N THR A 339 7.87 4.05 2.53
CA THR A 339 7.94 5.51 2.49
C THR A 339 8.79 6.01 1.32
N GLN A 340 8.34 7.13 0.73
CA GLN A 340 9.04 7.77 -0.39
C GLN A 340 10.34 8.44 0.06
N LYS A 341 10.34 9.03 1.26
CA LYS A 341 11.50 9.72 1.83
C LYS A 341 12.31 8.78 2.72
N PRO A 342 13.65 8.89 2.72
CA PRO A 342 14.50 8.16 3.65
C PRO A 342 14.27 8.62 5.11
N PRO A 343 14.54 7.75 6.10
CA PRO A 343 14.89 6.33 5.93
C PRO A 343 13.68 5.50 5.45
N PRO A 344 13.90 4.41 4.68
CA PRO A 344 12.82 3.57 4.19
C PRO A 344 12.15 2.84 5.35
N GLN A 345 10.81 2.92 5.39
CA GLN A 345 9.96 2.27 6.39
C GLN A 345 8.70 1.78 5.71
N VAL A 346 7.97 0.84 6.31
CA VAL A 346 6.65 0.45 5.79
C VAL A 346 5.75 1.68 5.64
N ALA A 347 5.03 1.79 4.53
CA ALA A 347 4.37 3.01 4.10
C ALA A 347 3.34 3.57 5.09
N ASN A 348 2.66 2.70 5.84
CA ASN A 348 1.71 3.09 6.87
C ASN A 348 1.54 1.99 7.94
N PRO A 349 1.06 2.34 9.15
CA PRO A 349 0.82 1.38 10.23
C PRO A 349 -0.06 0.18 9.86
N ILE A 350 -1.13 0.38 9.07
CA ILE A 350 -2.00 -0.73 8.65
C ILE A 350 -1.23 -1.75 7.81
N TYR A 351 -0.47 -1.29 6.81
CA TYR A 351 0.35 -2.16 5.97
C TYR A 351 1.39 -2.92 6.78
N ARG A 352 1.98 -2.32 7.81
CA ARG A 352 2.94 -3.03 8.66
C ARG A 352 2.33 -4.25 9.33
N GLU A 353 1.14 -4.10 9.89
CA GLU A 353 0.43 -5.19 10.54
C GLU A 353 -0.02 -6.26 9.54
N VAL A 354 -0.55 -5.83 8.40
CA VAL A 354 -0.93 -6.73 7.29
C VAL A 354 0.26 -7.54 6.79
N ILE A 355 1.40 -6.90 6.55
CA ILE A 355 2.62 -7.57 6.05
C ILE A 355 3.03 -8.68 7.02
N LEU A 356 3.11 -8.40 8.32
CA LEU A 356 3.47 -9.40 9.32
C LEU A 356 2.45 -10.53 9.41
N ARG A 357 1.16 -10.20 9.33
CA ARG A 357 0.08 -11.20 9.33
C ARG A 357 0.16 -12.12 8.12
N VAL A 358 0.41 -11.56 6.95
CA VAL A 358 0.56 -12.30 5.70
C VAL A 358 1.79 -13.20 5.75
N LEU A 359 2.94 -12.66 6.16
CA LEU A 359 4.17 -13.45 6.25
C LEU A 359 4.03 -14.58 7.27
N GLY A 360 3.36 -14.31 8.40
CA GLY A 360 3.11 -15.30 9.45
C GLY A 360 1.95 -16.26 9.19
N ASP A 361 1.29 -16.24 8.02
CA ASP A 361 0.11 -17.08 7.75
C ASP A 361 0.43 -18.58 7.87
N LEU A 362 1.60 -19.00 7.37
CA LEU A 362 2.08 -20.39 7.50
C LEU A 362 2.29 -20.76 8.97
N THR A 363 2.86 -19.85 9.77
CA THR A 363 3.01 -20.06 11.20
C THR A 363 1.65 -20.13 11.90
N GLU A 364 0.69 -19.26 11.57
CA GLU A 364 -0.66 -19.23 12.16
C GLU A 364 -1.40 -20.56 11.97
N GLN A 365 -1.23 -21.22 10.82
CA GLN A 365 -1.83 -22.53 10.52
C GLN A 365 -1.32 -23.67 11.43
N ASN A 366 -0.12 -23.53 12.00
CA ASN A 366 0.47 -24.50 12.93
C ASN A 366 0.09 -24.23 14.40
N ILE A 367 -0.66 -23.16 14.69
CA ILE A 367 -1.04 -22.80 16.05
C ILE A 367 -2.44 -23.31 16.36
N HIS A 368 -2.53 -24.35 17.19
CA HIS A 368 -3.79 -25.00 17.58
C HIS A 368 -4.38 -24.48 18.90
N ALA A 369 -3.72 -23.53 19.56
CA ALA A 369 -4.20 -22.96 20.82
C ALA A 369 -5.56 -22.27 20.66
N ASP A 370 -6.46 -22.49 21.63
CA ASP A 370 -7.75 -21.80 21.72
C ASP A 370 -7.56 -20.40 22.33
N PRO A 371 -7.89 -19.31 21.62
CA PRO A 371 -7.77 -17.94 22.13
C PRO A 371 -8.49 -17.71 23.47
N HIS A 372 -9.61 -18.41 23.72
CA HIS A 372 -10.36 -18.25 24.97
C HIS A 372 -9.63 -18.80 26.19
N SER A 373 -8.64 -19.68 25.99
CA SER A 373 -7.86 -20.25 27.08
C SER A 373 -6.90 -19.25 27.76
N PHE A 374 -6.65 -18.10 27.14
CA PHE A 374 -5.80 -17.01 27.66
C PHE A 374 -6.59 -15.89 28.32
N VAL A 375 -7.87 -16.13 28.64
CA VAL A 375 -8.72 -15.17 29.35
C VAL A 375 -8.98 -15.69 30.75
N LEU A 376 -8.61 -14.90 31.75
CA LEU A 376 -8.86 -15.19 33.16
C LEU A 376 -10.36 -15.09 33.48
N PRO A 377 -10.84 -15.71 34.58
CA PRO A 377 -12.24 -15.62 34.98
C PRO A 377 -12.79 -14.19 35.19
N ASP A 378 -11.92 -13.22 35.46
CA ASP A 378 -12.27 -11.80 35.59
C ASP A 378 -12.27 -11.03 34.24
N GLY A 379 -12.04 -11.74 33.13
CA GLY A 379 -12.02 -11.20 31.77
C GLY A 379 -10.67 -10.61 31.35
N ARG A 380 -9.65 -10.61 32.22
CA ARG A 380 -8.29 -10.12 31.89
C ARG A 380 -7.51 -11.12 31.04
N PHE A 381 -6.50 -10.62 30.35
CA PHE A 381 -5.61 -11.41 29.51
C PHE A 381 -4.48 -12.05 30.33
N ASP A 382 -4.31 -13.37 30.20
CA ASP A 382 -3.25 -14.15 30.86
C ASP A 382 -1.99 -14.18 29.99
N LEU A 383 -1.26 -13.05 29.97
CA LEU A 383 0.03 -12.96 29.27
C LEU A 383 1.06 -13.99 29.77
N PRO A 384 1.21 -14.27 31.08
CA PRO A 384 2.14 -15.29 31.55
C PRO A 384 1.86 -16.68 30.97
N ARG A 385 0.59 -17.09 30.88
CA ARG A 385 0.21 -18.35 30.24
C ARG A 385 0.55 -18.34 28.76
N LEU A 386 0.23 -17.25 28.05
CA LEU A 386 0.56 -17.09 26.65
C LEU A 386 2.06 -17.29 26.39
N LEU A 387 2.92 -16.64 27.16
CA LEU A 387 4.36 -16.76 26.99
C LEU A 387 4.86 -18.19 27.25
N ARG A 388 4.28 -18.90 28.22
CA ARG A 388 4.62 -20.32 28.46
C ARG A 388 4.22 -21.21 27.29
N GLU A 389 3.02 -21.01 26.73
CA GLU A 389 2.58 -21.77 25.56
C GLU A 389 3.41 -21.41 24.31
N PHE A 390 3.81 -20.14 24.16
CA PHE A 390 4.74 -19.71 23.12
C PHE A 390 6.09 -20.43 23.24
N VAL A 391 6.63 -20.60 24.46
CA VAL A 391 7.87 -21.37 24.66
C VAL A 391 7.73 -22.81 24.19
N VAL A 392 6.62 -23.48 24.54
CA VAL A 392 6.36 -24.85 24.08
C VAL A 392 6.32 -24.91 22.56
N PHE A 393 5.54 -24.04 21.93
CA PHE A 393 5.44 -23.92 20.48
C PHE A 393 6.80 -23.64 19.83
N TRP A 394 7.57 -22.72 20.39
CA TRP A 394 8.89 -22.34 19.89
C TRP A 394 9.90 -23.49 19.95
N ARG A 395 9.87 -24.29 21.01
CA ARG A 395 10.71 -25.49 21.14
C ARG A 395 10.38 -26.56 20.10
N GLU A 396 9.09 -26.72 19.78
CA GLU A 396 8.61 -27.76 18.87
C GLU A 396 8.76 -27.37 17.39
N HIS A 397 8.54 -26.10 17.06
CA HIS A 397 8.40 -25.64 15.68
C HIS A 397 9.39 -24.55 15.27
N GLY A 398 10.04 -23.87 16.22
CA GLY A 398 10.81 -22.65 15.94
C GLY A 398 11.96 -22.86 14.96
N GLU A 399 12.71 -23.97 15.07
CA GLU A 399 13.81 -24.26 14.16
C GLU A 399 13.34 -24.40 12.70
N VAL A 400 12.31 -25.22 12.49
CA VAL A 400 11.76 -25.52 11.17
C VAL A 400 11.11 -24.28 10.57
N LEU A 401 10.32 -23.55 11.36
CA LEU A 401 9.65 -22.35 10.88
C LEU A 401 10.65 -21.28 10.47
N ILE A 402 11.72 -21.03 11.22
CA ILE A 402 12.72 -20.04 10.80
C ILE A 402 13.40 -20.41 9.47
N GLN A 403 13.63 -21.69 9.21
CA GLN A 403 14.18 -22.16 7.94
C GLN A 403 13.18 -22.03 6.77
N GLN A 404 11.89 -22.15 7.06
CA GLN A 404 10.82 -22.08 6.05
C GLN A 404 10.30 -20.67 5.76
N GLU A 405 10.37 -19.76 6.75
CA GLU A 405 9.74 -18.43 6.74
C GLU A 405 10.22 -17.51 5.60
N GLY A 406 11.29 -17.85 4.90
CA GLY A 406 11.83 -17.06 3.80
C GLY A 406 12.47 -15.74 4.27
N TYR A 407 11.83 -14.99 5.17
CA TYR A 407 12.29 -13.77 5.82
C TYR A 407 13.14 -14.09 7.06
N HIS A 408 14.30 -14.72 6.85
CA HIS A 408 15.19 -15.21 7.91
C HIS A 408 15.59 -14.15 8.94
N GLU A 409 15.81 -12.89 8.53
CA GLU A 409 16.20 -11.83 9.46
C GLU A 409 15.06 -11.38 10.38
N ALA A 410 13.82 -11.53 9.92
CA ALA A 410 12.61 -11.14 10.63
C ALA A 410 11.82 -12.34 11.19
N ALA A 411 12.26 -13.57 10.94
CA ALA A 411 11.50 -14.79 11.21
C ALA A 411 11.02 -14.88 12.67
N CYS A 412 11.88 -14.61 13.65
CA CYS A 412 11.49 -14.64 15.07
C CYS A 412 10.34 -13.68 15.38
N GLN A 413 10.40 -12.48 14.81
CA GLN A 413 9.37 -11.47 14.98
C GLN A 413 8.08 -11.87 14.26
N ILE A 414 8.16 -12.42 13.05
CA ILE A 414 7.00 -12.90 12.29
C ILE A 414 6.30 -14.03 13.07
N ILE A 415 7.07 -15.00 13.57
CA ILE A 415 6.53 -16.15 14.31
C ILE A 415 5.83 -15.73 15.59
N LEU A 416 6.46 -14.85 16.40
CA LEU A 416 5.82 -14.33 17.60
C LEU A 416 4.55 -13.54 17.28
N MET A 417 4.56 -12.74 16.21
CA MET A 417 3.35 -12.00 15.80
C MET A 417 2.25 -12.91 15.33
N ALA A 418 2.55 -13.97 14.56
CA ALA A 418 1.56 -14.96 14.17
C ALA A 418 0.92 -15.61 15.40
N PHE A 419 1.74 -15.93 16.42
CA PHE A 419 1.27 -16.44 17.71
C PHE A 419 0.37 -15.43 18.43
N LEU A 420 0.78 -14.16 18.53
CA LEU A 420 -0.02 -13.12 19.17
C LEU A 420 -1.32 -12.81 18.40
N HIS A 421 -1.27 -12.74 17.07
CA HIS A 421 -2.43 -12.50 16.20
C HIS A 421 -3.51 -13.55 16.40
N ARG A 422 -3.11 -14.84 16.47
CA ARG A 422 -4.05 -15.94 16.72
C ARG A 422 -4.89 -15.70 17.97
N LEU A 423 -4.29 -15.10 18.99
CA LEU A 423 -4.87 -14.94 20.33
C LEU A 423 -5.62 -13.61 20.49
N VAL A 424 -5.15 -12.56 19.83
CA VAL A 424 -5.85 -11.26 19.69
C VAL A 424 -7.16 -11.41 18.91
N ASN A 425 -7.28 -12.41 18.03
CA ASN A 425 -8.57 -12.77 17.41
C ASN A 425 -9.68 -13.06 18.46
N GLY A 426 -9.33 -13.40 19.71
CA GLY A 426 -10.24 -13.59 20.84
C GLY A 426 -10.84 -12.33 21.47
N GLY A 427 -10.49 -11.12 21.00
CA GLY A 427 -11.13 -9.86 21.41
C GLY A 427 -10.20 -8.70 21.78
N GLY A 428 -8.88 -8.88 21.66
CA GLY A 428 -7.87 -7.85 21.91
C GLY A 428 -7.47 -7.04 20.68
N TYR A 429 -6.51 -6.15 20.87
CA TYR A 429 -5.82 -5.35 19.85
C TYR A 429 -4.31 -5.50 20.00
N LEU A 430 -3.58 -5.42 18.89
CA LEU A 430 -2.12 -5.46 18.86
C LEU A 430 -1.58 -4.23 18.16
N ASP A 431 -0.82 -3.39 18.87
CA ASP A 431 -0.15 -2.26 18.25
C ASP A 431 1.35 -2.53 18.12
N ARG A 432 1.86 -2.38 16.90
CA ARG A 432 3.29 -2.41 16.58
C ARG A 432 3.85 -1.00 16.48
N GLU A 433 5.04 -0.81 17.02
CA GLU A 433 5.73 0.48 17.01
C GLU A 433 4.88 1.64 17.57
N TYR A 434 4.25 1.44 18.72
CA TYR A 434 3.44 2.46 19.35
C TYR A 434 4.27 3.74 19.57
N ALA A 435 3.92 4.81 18.86
CA ALA A 435 4.70 6.04 18.77
C ALA A 435 3.98 7.20 19.46
N ALA A 436 4.12 7.30 20.78
CA ALA A 436 4.00 8.60 21.45
C ALA A 436 5.37 9.30 21.36
N GLY A 437 5.59 10.12 20.32
CA GLY A 437 6.77 10.99 20.22
C GLY A 437 8.12 10.27 20.04
N THR A 438 8.35 9.70 18.86
CA THR A 438 9.69 9.47 18.26
C THR A 438 10.60 8.31 18.70
N LYS A 439 10.17 7.37 19.55
CA LYS A 439 10.83 6.03 19.69
C LYS A 439 9.74 4.95 19.79
N ARG A 440 10.00 3.76 19.21
CA ARG A 440 9.03 2.67 18.94
C ARG A 440 9.07 1.52 19.97
N LEU A 441 7.96 1.25 20.65
CA LEU A 441 7.76 -0.01 21.39
C LEU A 441 7.44 -1.11 20.37
N ASP A 442 8.10 -2.26 20.44
CA ASP A 442 7.89 -3.30 19.42
C ASP A 442 6.45 -3.82 19.41
N VAL A 443 5.89 -4.13 20.59
CA VAL A 443 4.52 -4.64 20.70
C VAL A 443 3.81 -4.09 21.94
N LEU A 444 2.59 -3.59 21.76
CA LEU A 444 1.63 -3.30 22.83
C LEU A 444 0.40 -4.18 22.63
N VAL A 445 0.12 -5.05 23.59
CA VAL A 445 -1.16 -5.76 23.64
C VAL A 445 -2.16 -4.90 24.40
N ARG A 446 -3.32 -4.62 23.80
CA ARG A 446 -4.46 -3.99 24.48
C ARG A 446 -5.59 -4.99 24.58
N TRP A 447 -6.05 -5.26 25.80
CA TRP A 447 -7.11 -6.22 26.03
C TRP A 447 -8.30 -5.58 26.76
N PRO A 448 -9.48 -5.51 26.13
CA PRO A 448 -10.66 -4.99 26.78
C PRO A 448 -11.22 -5.99 27.78
N TYR A 449 -11.56 -5.54 28.99
CA TYR A 449 -12.14 -6.39 30.02
C TYR A 449 -13.21 -5.63 30.83
N PRO A 450 -14.18 -6.34 31.46
CA PRO A 450 -15.19 -5.70 32.28
C PRO A 450 -14.59 -5.20 33.60
N GLY A 451 -14.77 -3.91 33.89
CA GLY A 451 -14.42 -3.30 35.16
C GLY A 451 -15.41 -3.64 36.28
N PRO A 452 -15.07 -3.34 37.55
CA PRO A 452 -15.92 -3.63 38.70
C PRO A 452 -17.31 -2.99 38.66
N ASP A 453 -17.45 -1.87 37.94
CA ASP A 453 -18.67 -1.09 37.74
C ASP A 453 -19.37 -1.40 36.41
N GLY A 454 -18.93 -2.44 35.69
CA GLY A 454 -19.43 -2.80 34.36
C GLY A 454 -18.89 -1.93 33.23
N ARG A 455 -18.04 -0.93 33.50
CA ARG A 455 -17.37 -0.16 32.45
C ARG A 455 -16.33 -1.02 31.76
N ARG A 456 -16.18 -0.85 30.45
CA ARG A 456 -15.12 -1.51 29.69
C ARG A 456 -13.78 -0.84 30.03
N LEU A 457 -12.88 -1.58 30.65
CA LEU A 457 -11.51 -1.16 30.94
C LEU A 457 -10.56 -1.76 29.91
N MET A 458 -9.36 -1.21 29.81
CA MET A 458 -8.34 -1.66 28.87
C MET A 458 -7.08 -2.07 29.64
N GLN A 459 -6.74 -3.35 29.60
CA GLN A 459 -5.45 -3.86 30.05
C GLN A 459 -4.42 -3.57 28.96
N ARG A 460 -3.19 -3.25 29.35
CA ARG A 460 -2.10 -2.88 28.45
C ARG A 460 -0.85 -3.62 28.87
N GLU A 461 -0.27 -4.39 27.96
CA GLU A 461 0.96 -5.15 28.18
C GLU A 461 2.01 -4.74 27.14
N ALA A 462 3.15 -4.24 27.61
CA ALA A 462 4.23 -3.81 26.76
C ALA A 462 5.28 -4.92 26.58
N MET A 463 5.66 -5.20 25.34
CA MET A 463 6.72 -6.14 25.00
C MET A 463 7.77 -5.49 24.09
N GLU A 464 9.03 -5.72 24.42
CA GLU A 464 10.20 -5.35 23.62
C GLU A 464 10.87 -6.63 23.10
N LEU A 465 11.31 -6.63 21.84
CA LEU A 465 11.86 -7.80 21.17
C LEU A 465 13.32 -7.54 20.78
N LYS A 466 14.20 -8.49 21.08
CA LYS A 466 15.60 -8.46 20.64
C LYS A 466 15.97 -9.79 20.02
N VAL A 467 16.84 -9.74 19.03
CA VAL A 467 17.47 -10.93 18.44
C VAL A 467 18.95 -10.86 18.80
N TRP A 468 19.47 -11.86 19.49
CA TRP A 468 20.89 -11.95 19.82
C TRP A 468 21.61 -12.76 18.75
N ARG A 469 22.42 -12.10 17.92
CA ARG A 469 23.14 -12.75 16.82
C ARG A 469 24.59 -13.07 17.19
N ALA A 470 25.21 -13.93 16.39
CA ALA A 470 26.63 -14.26 16.55
C ALA A 470 27.50 -13.01 16.40
N GLY A 471 28.46 -12.82 17.31
CA GLY A 471 29.36 -11.67 17.30
C GLY A 471 28.78 -10.36 17.87
N GLU A 472 27.52 -10.35 18.29
CA GLU A 472 26.89 -9.21 18.97
C GLU A 472 26.94 -9.37 20.51
N ASN A 473 26.96 -8.24 21.21
CA ASN A 473 26.83 -8.22 22.67
C ASN A 473 25.42 -8.68 23.09
N ASP A 474 25.28 -9.19 24.32
CA ASP A 474 23.96 -9.53 24.88
C ASP A 474 23.04 -8.30 24.82
N PRO A 475 21.90 -8.36 24.11
CA PRO A 475 21.03 -7.20 23.94
C PRO A 475 20.22 -6.88 25.20
N LEU A 476 20.37 -7.63 26.29
CA LEU A 476 19.65 -7.44 27.55
C LEU A 476 19.73 -5.99 28.09
N PRO A 477 20.90 -5.34 28.23
CA PRO A 477 20.96 -3.99 28.79
C PRO A 477 20.24 -2.96 27.91
N ASP A 478 20.43 -3.05 26.60
CA ASP A 478 19.81 -2.15 25.63
C ASP A 478 18.29 -2.36 25.56
N GLY A 479 17.84 -3.61 25.61
CA GLY A 479 16.43 -4.00 25.67
C GLY A 479 15.74 -3.46 26.93
N LEU A 480 16.36 -3.61 28.10
CA LEU A 480 15.81 -3.06 29.36
C LEU A 480 15.73 -1.53 29.34
N ALA A 481 16.78 -0.86 28.85
CA ALA A 481 16.79 0.60 28.74
C ALA A 481 15.76 1.12 27.74
N GLN A 482 15.49 0.36 26.67
CA GLN A 482 14.45 0.69 25.70
C GLN A 482 13.04 0.50 26.26
N LEU A 483 12.77 -0.67 26.86
CA LEU A 483 11.49 -0.97 27.48
C LEU A 483 11.14 0.04 28.59
N ASP A 484 12.13 0.44 29.41
CA ASP A 484 11.93 1.41 30.50
C ASP A 484 11.30 2.73 30.03
N ARG A 485 11.81 3.25 28.90
CA ARG A 485 11.30 4.51 28.31
C ARG A 485 9.84 4.36 27.86
N TYR A 486 9.42 3.17 27.44
CA TYR A 486 8.02 2.94 27.06
C TYR A 486 7.12 2.75 28.25
N LEU A 487 7.56 1.99 29.24
CA LEU A 487 6.80 1.80 30.47
C LEU A 487 6.52 3.15 31.14
N ASP A 488 7.49 4.07 31.13
CA ASP A 488 7.30 5.44 31.58
C ASP A 488 6.19 6.17 30.82
N ARG A 489 6.28 6.21 29.48
CA ARG A 489 5.30 6.88 28.61
C ARG A 489 3.89 6.31 28.69
N LEU A 490 3.78 4.99 28.84
CA LEU A 490 2.49 4.29 28.95
C LEU A 490 1.95 4.28 30.38
N THR A 491 2.74 4.77 31.34
CA THR A 491 2.44 4.70 32.78
C THR A 491 2.19 3.25 33.23
N LEU A 492 3.06 2.34 32.77
CA LEU A 492 3.06 0.92 33.12
C LEU A 492 4.20 0.65 34.11
N SER A 493 3.94 -0.25 35.07
CA SER A 493 4.93 -0.68 36.07
C SER A 493 5.65 -1.97 35.69
N THR A 494 5.12 -2.70 34.70
CA THR A 494 5.61 -4.01 34.27
C THR A 494 5.69 -4.11 32.75
N GLY A 495 6.62 -4.92 32.25
CA GLY A 495 6.73 -5.25 30.83
C GLY A 495 7.46 -6.56 30.59
N VAL A 496 7.53 -6.96 29.32
CA VAL A 496 8.22 -8.19 28.90
C VAL A 496 9.34 -7.85 27.92
N LEU A 497 10.52 -8.40 28.13
CA LEU A 497 11.61 -8.38 27.17
C LEU A 497 11.81 -9.78 26.61
N VAL A 498 11.58 -9.98 25.32
CA VAL A 498 11.82 -11.26 24.64
C VAL A 498 13.16 -11.19 23.90
N ILE A 499 14.08 -12.08 24.23
CA ILE A 499 15.39 -12.20 23.57
C ILE A 499 15.43 -13.53 22.81
N PHE A 500 15.46 -13.45 21.49
CA PHE A 500 15.65 -14.59 20.60
C PHE A 500 17.16 -14.86 20.42
N ASP A 501 17.68 -15.89 21.08
CA ASP A 501 19.08 -16.30 20.98
C ASP A 501 19.32 -17.12 19.70
N ARG A 502 19.91 -16.46 18.71
CA ARG A 502 20.21 -17.02 17.38
C ARG A 502 21.69 -17.38 17.23
N ARG A 503 22.46 -17.34 18.31
CA ARG A 503 23.89 -17.68 18.29
C ARG A 503 24.09 -19.18 18.08
N PRO A 504 25.17 -19.60 17.41
CA PRO A 504 25.55 -21.01 17.32
C PRO A 504 25.74 -21.69 18.68
N GLU A 505 26.17 -20.93 19.68
CA GLU A 505 26.43 -21.40 21.05
C GLU A 505 25.18 -21.37 21.95
N ALA A 506 24.03 -21.00 21.41
CA ALA A 506 22.78 -20.97 22.16
C ALA A 506 22.40 -22.39 22.65
N PRO A 507 21.67 -22.51 23.78
CA PRO A 507 21.21 -23.80 24.27
C PRO A 507 20.43 -24.61 23.20
N PRO A 508 20.45 -25.95 23.29
CA PRO A 508 19.64 -26.81 22.45
C PRO A 508 18.17 -26.38 22.46
N TRP A 509 17.46 -26.50 21.33
CA TRP A 509 16.08 -26.01 21.18
C TRP A 509 15.15 -26.44 22.32
N GLN A 510 15.22 -27.69 22.77
CA GLN A 510 14.39 -28.22 23.85
C GLN A 510 14.63 -27.56 25.23
N GLU A 511 15.78 -26.92 25.42
CA GLU A 511 16.19 -26.26 26.66
C GLU A 511 15.92 -24.75 26.67
N ARG A 512 15.56 -24.15 25.51
CA ARG A 512 15.32 -22.70 25.38
C ARG A 512 14.03 -22.25 26.04
N GLY A 513 13.87 -20.97 26.38
CA GLY A 513 12.65 -20.45 27.02
C GLY A 513 12.76 -20.26 28.53
N ALA A 514 13.91 -19.78 28.99
CA ALA A 514 14.11 -19.39 30.37
C ALA A 514 13.36 -18.08 30.68
N PHE A 515 12.70 -18.04 31.84
CA PHE A 515 12.07 -16.83 32.38
C PHE A 515 12.92 -16.30 33.53
N GLU A 516 13.28 -15.03 33.46
CA GLU A 516 14.02 -14.31 34.49
C GLU A 516 13.27 -13.04 34.90
N GLN A 517 13.41 -12.62 36.16
CA GLN A 517 12.93 -11.31 36.60
C GLN A 517 14.12 -10.35 36.61
N ALA A 518 13.92 -9.19 35.99
CA ALA A 518 14.91 -8.13 35.92
C ALA A 518 14.30 -6.79 36.32
N ALA A 519 15.16 -5.81 36.63
CA ALA A 519 14.75 -4.44 36.86
C ALA A 519 15.25 -3.55 35.71
N THR A 520 14.40 -2.64 35.25
CA THR A 520 14.83 -1.57 34.33
C THR A 520 15.76 -0.57 35.03
N PRO A 521 16.44 0.34 34.30
CA PRO A 521 17.23 1.42 34.91
C PRO A 521 16.45 2.28 35.92
N SER A 522 15.14 2.46 35.73
CA SER A 522 14.26 3.17 36.68
C SER A 522 13.66 2.27 37.77
N GLY A 523 14.04 1.00 37.85
CA GLY A 523 13.58 0.06 38.88
C GLY A 523 12.24 -0.62 38.62
N ARG A 524 11.69 -0.55 37.40
CA ARG A 524 10.43 -1.23 37.02
C ARG A 524 10.68 -2.73 36.84
N GLN A 525 9.72 -3.56 37.24
CA GLN A 525 9.83 -5.01 37.15
C GLN A 525 9.60 -5.47 35.70
N VAL A 526 10.50 -6.29 35.16
CA VAL A 526 10.41 -6.82 33.80
C VAL A 526 10.60 -8.32 33.82
N THR A 527 9.73 -9.02 33.11
CA THR A 527 9.92 -10.43 32.81
C THR A 527 10.78 -10.55 31.56
N VAL A 528 11.94 -11.19 31.67
CA VAL A 528 12.82 -11.49 30.54
C VAL A 528 12.55 -12.92 30.10
N LEU A 529 12.20 -13.10 28.84
CA LEU A 529 12.04 -14.40 28.18
C LEU A 529 13.18 -14.61 27.19
N ARG A 530 14.03 -15.61 27.40
CA ARG A 530 15.13 -15.94 26.48
C ARG A 530 14.84 -17.25 25.75
N VAL A 531 14.65 -17.19 24.42
CA VAL A 531 14.15 -18.27 23.55
C VAL A 531 15.01 -18.49 22.32
#